data_AF-A0A0B1T4U3-F1
#
_entry.id   AF-A0A0B1T4U3-F1
#
_cell.length_a   1.000
_cell.length_b   1.000
_cell.length_c   1.000
_cell.angle_alpha   90.00
_cell.angle_beta   90.00
_cell.angle_gamma   90.00
#
_symmetry.space_group_name_H-M   'P 1'
#
loop_
_entity.id
_entity.type
_entity.pdbx_description
1 polymer ?
#
loop_
_entity_poly.entity_id
_entity_poly.type
_entity_poly.pdbx_seq_one_letter_code
_entity_poly.pdbx_strand_id
1 'polypeptide(L)'
;MNRSLSTNDLLNQEKATPSAPRTPFVPRTTSTLELRTPAHRGGGSWTQGKPIESRPHHFLPLSTYFKITSCDVCHGGINFAAKPAYKCTDCLQLAHVSCSPRLLLPCVPRSMVFPRTPSKRGVQIYQLQEFCPSTPPMIAYPIIHCIVDLENRGLSREGLYRVPGRKDHVQSVLNELRTSRGIPKLHIQETEVVADVVKAFLRDLRDPLIPKSSREEFVRAAQTDNILALNVAICDLPQPNRDTLSYLMLHLQKIEALKELNKMTFENIARCMAVAIMGQPARERDIQLASDVAREKERSVLQMLKMSSNNGSRPSGEKMFPYRLR
;
A
#
# COMPACT_ATOMS: atom_id res chain seq x y z
N MET A 1 -13.47 -20.97 -74.04
CA MET A 1 -12.14 -20.76 -74.66
C MET A 1 -11.23 -20.09 -73.63
N ASN A 2 -10.15 -20.79 -73.28
CA ASN A 2 -8.97 -20.41 -72.45
C ASN A 2 -8.22 -19.18 -73.04
N ARG A 3 -7.23 -18.50 -72.47
CA ARG A 3 -6.47 -18.36 -71.18
C ARG A 3 -5.49 -17.18 -71.44
N SER A 4 -5.24 -16.29 -70.47
CA SER A 4 -3.94 -16.02 -69.78
C SER A 4 -2.73 -15.43 -70.55
N LEU A 5 -2.16 -14.35 -69.97
CA LEU A 5 -0.72 -14.07 -69.67
C LEU A 5 0.29 -14.00 -70.87
N SER A 6 1.40 -13.25 -70.92
CA SER A 6 2.13 -12.30 -70.07
C SER A 6 3.45 -11.91 -70.81
N THR A 7 4.09 -10.81 -70.39
CA THR A 7 5.57 -10.59 -70.25
C THR A 7 6.53 -10.25 -71.40
N ASN A 8 7.55 -9.46 -70.99
CA ASN A 8 8.95 -9.28 -71.47
C ASN A 8 9.24 -8.10 -72.43
N ASP A 9 10.37 -7.37 -72.39
CA ASP A 9 11.56 -7.38 -71.50
C ASP A 9 12.48 -6.16 -71.78
N LEU A 10 13.20 -5.74 -70.74
CA LEU A 10 14.63 -5.38 -70.63
C LEU A 10 15.36 -4.39 -71.56
N LEU A 11 16.14 -3.50 -70.92
CA LEU A 11 17.55 -3.21 -71.26
C LEU A 11 18.36 -2.80 -69.99
N ASN A 12 19.30 -3.70 -69.59
CA ASN A 12 20.70 -3.56 -69.07
C ASN A 12 21.25 -2.19 -68.57
N GLN A 13 22.27 -2.06 -67.68
CA GLN A 13 23.12 -2.90 -66.82
C GLN A 13 23.98 -1.97 -65.90
N GLU A 14 24.12 -2.34 -64.61
CA GLU A 14 25.28 -2.34 -63.67
C GLU A 14 26.32 -1.19 -63.50
N LYS A 15 26.52 -0.70 -62.25
CA LYS A 15 27.64 -1.07 -61.32
C LYS A 15 27.59 -0.32 -59.96
N ALA A 16 28.11 -0.96 -58.90
CA ALA A 16 27.89 -0.69 -57.48
C ALA A 16 29.07 -0.03 -56.71
N THR A 17 28.79 0.63 -55.57
CA THR A 17 29.49 0.54 -54.25
C THR A 17 28.77 1.39 -53.16
N PRO A 18 28.99 1.20 -51.83
CA PRO A 18 27.89 1.07 -50.86
C PRO A 18 27.77 2.21 -49.83
N SER A 19 26.58 2.45 -49.30
CA SER A 19 26.41 3.24 -48.06
C SER A 19 25.13 2.89 -47.26
N ALA A 20 25.39 2.40 -46.04
CA ALA A 20 24.66 2.47 -44.77
C ALA A 20 23.12 2.29 -44.68
N PRO A 21 22.63 1.49 -43.70
CA PRO A 21 21.21 1.21 -43.52
C PRO A 21 20.44 2.38 -42.89
N ARG A 22 19.19 2.52 -43.34
CA ARG A 22 18.20 3.51 -42.91
C ARG A 22 17.82 3.33 -41.43
N THR A 23 17.96 4.39 -40.65
CA THR A 23 17.45 4.49 -39.27
C THR A 23 15.93 4.67 -39.25
N PRO A 24 15.17 3.90 -38.46
CA PRO A 24 13.74 4.11 -38.28
C PRO A 24 13.41 5.32 -37.41
N PHE A 25 12.23 5.88 -37.67
CA PHE A 25 11.51 6.93 -36.95
C PHE A 25 11.71 6.90 -35.42
N VAL A 26 12.06 8.05 -34.83
CA VAL A 26 12.09 8.27 -33.37
C VAL A 26 10.78 8.95 -32.94
N PRO A 27 9.96 8.35 -32.06
CA PRO A 27 8.94 9.07 -31.32
C PRO A 27 9.61 9.80 -30.15
N ARG A 28 9.31 11.09 -29.97
CA ARG A 28 9.68 11.87 -28.78
C ARG A 28 9.14 11.19 -27.52
N THR A 29 10.03 10.65 -26.69
CA THR A 29 9.72 10.28 -25.31
C THR A 29 10.09 11.44 -24.39
N THR A 30 9.08 12.11 -23.86
CA THR A 30 9.17 12.84 -22.60
C THR A 30 8.54 11.96 -21.51
N SER A 31 9.17 11.97 -20.33
CA SER A 31 8.67 11.41 -19.06
C SER A 31 8.88 9.90 -18.81
N THR A 32 9.91 9.57 -18.05
CA THR A 32 9.84 8.88 -16.73
C THR A 32 11.26 8.73 -16.18
N LEU A 33 11.72 9.71 -15.42
CA LEU A 33 12.94 9.52 -14.62
C LEU A 33 12.67 8.43 -13.57
N GLU A 34 13.43 7.33 -13.69
CA GLU A 34 14.14 6.65 -12.61
C GLU A 34 13.34 6.41 -11.30
N LEU A 35 12.55 5.33 -11.25
CA LEU A 35 12.00 4.74 -10.02
C LEU A 35 12.40 3.27 -9.85
N ARG A 36 13.63 2.92 -10.25
CA ARG A 36 14.26 1.68 -9.76
C ARG A 36 15.08 2.04 -8.54
N THR A 37 14.45 1.98 -7.36
CA THR A 37 15.16 2.07 -6.08
C THR A 37 16.23 0.97 -6.05
N PRO A 38 17.51 1.28 -5.77
CA PRO A 38 18.52 0.25 -5.61
C PRO A 38 18.12 -0.67 -4.45
N ALA A 39 18.22 -1.98 -4.64
CA ALA A 39 18.07 -2.93 -3.55
C ALA A 39 19.10 -2.60 -2.46
N HIS A 40 18.66 -2.04 -1.34
CA HIS A 40 19.52 -1.79 -0.17
C HIS A 40 20.02 -3.14 0.37
N ARG A 41 21.21 -3.56 -0.05
CA ARG A 41 22.01 -4.54 0.70
C ARG A 41 22.53 -3.83 1.95
N GLY A 42 21.97 -4.14 3.12
CA GLY A 42 22.60 -3.82 4.42
C GLY A 42 21.82 -2.97 5.43
N GLY A 43 20.57 -2.56 5.16
CA GLY A 43 19.76 -1.86 6.17
C GLY A 43 19.01 -2.83 7.08
N GLY A 44 19.31 -2.87 8.38
CA GLY A 44 18.57 -3.69 9.34
C GLY A 44 17.08 -3.32 9.42
N SER A 45 16.23 -4.29 9.80
CA SER A 45 14.80 -4.05 9.98
C SER A 45 14.52 -3.16 11.20
N TRP A 46 13.62 -2.18 11.08
CA TRP A 46 13.21 -1.35 12.23
C TRP A 46 12.42 -2.12 13.29
N THR A 47 11.92 -3.31 12.96
CA THR A 47 11.28 -4.20 13.94
C THR A 47 12.29 -5.07 14.70
N GLN A 48 13.54 -5.18 14.21
CA GLN A 48 14.56 -6.07 14.77
C GLN A 48 14.07 -7.53 14.95
N GLY A 49 13.15 -7.98 14.09
CA GLY A 49 12.55 -9.32 14.16
C GLY A 49 11.47 -9.51 15.24
N LYS A 50 11.11 -8.45 15.97
CA LYS A 50 10.01 -8.47 16.95
C LYS A 50 8.65 -8.18 16.27
N PRO A 51 7.52 -8.55 16.89
CA PRO A 51 6.20 -8.25 16.36
C PRO A 51 5.98 -6.73 16.26
N ILE A 52 5.26 -6.30 15.23
CA ILE A 52 5.04 -4.86 14.96
C ILE A 52 4.19 -4.27 16.07
N GLU A 53 3.06 -4.91 16.39
CA GLU A 53 1.98 -4.50 17.29
C GLU A 53 2.44 -4.14 18.71
N SER A 54 3.56 -4.72 19.17
CA SER A 54 4.11 -4.50 20.51
C SER A 54 5.37 -3.63 20.52
N ARG A 55 5.77 -3.06 19.37
CA ARG A 55 7.02 -2.30 19.28
C ARG A 55 6.98 -1.03 20.13
N PRO A 56 7.86 -0.87 21.13
CA PRO A 56 7.86 0.28 22.03
C PRO A 56 8.43 1.53 21.35
N HIS A 57 8.14 2.68 21.96
CA HIS A 57 8.76 3.96 21.60
C HIS A 57 10.19 4.06 22.12
N HIS A 58 11.06 4.76 21.39
CA HIS A 58 12.43 5.09 21.84
C HIS A 58 12.52 6.58 22.15
N PHE A 59 12.59 6.93 23.43
CA PHE A 59 12.48 8.31 23.90
C PHE A 59 13.84 8.97 24.14
N LEU A 60 13.96 10.23 23.73
CA LEU A 60 15.00 11.15 24.16
C LEU A 60 14.39 12.35 24.88
N PRO A 61 15.07 12.93 25.89
CA PRO A 61 14.68 14.20 26.49
C PRO A 61 14.50 15.27 25.43
N LEU A 62 13.32 15.89 25.40
CA LEU A 62 13.05 17.00 24.49
C LEU A 62 13.65 18.28 25.09
N SER A 63 14.70 18.76 24.47
CA SER A 63 15.32 20.04 24.81
C SER A 63 14.46 21.19 24.25
N THR A 64 13.77 21.93 25.12
CA THR A 64 12.71 22.90 24.76
C THR A 64 13.20 24.34 24.62
N TYR A 65 14.45 24.57 24.21
CA TYR A 65 15.07 25.89 24.36
C TYR A 65 14.35 27.03 23.63
N PHE A 66 13.59 26.81 22.54
CA PHE A 66 12.90 27.91 21.83
C PHE A 66 11.59 27.54 21.11
N LYS A 67 11.09 26.30 21.20
CA LYS A 67 9.91 25.84 20.43
C LYS A 67 8.71 25.58 21.32
N ILE A 68 7.67 26.40 21.20
CA ILE A 68 6.35 26.11 21.75
C ILE A 68 5.74 24.99 20.91
N THR A 69 5.43 23.87 21.54
CA THR A 69 4.73 22.74 20.92
C THR A 69 3.72 22.14 21.90
N SER A 70 3.05 21.06 21.53
CA SER A 70 2.02 20.42 22.33
C SER A 70 2.31 18.93 22.51
N CYS A 71 1.88 18.40 23.65
CA CYS A 71 1.90 16.98 23.95
C CYS A 71 0.86 16.26 23.09
N ASP A 72 1.27 15.21 22.37
CA ASP A 72 0.40 14.44 21.47
C ASP A 72 -0.60 13.54 22.23
N VAL A 73 -0.59 13.55 23.58
CA VAL A 73 -1.50 12.76 24.44
C VAL A 73 -2.53 13.62 25.16
N CYS A 74 -2.10 14.68 25.85
CA CYS A 74 -2.99 15.56 26.62
C CYS A 74 -3.29 16.89 25.93
N HIS A 75 -2.63 17.16 24.79
CA HIS A 75 -2.70 18.42 24.04
C HIS A 75 -2.22 19.66 24.80
N GLY A 76 -1.75 19.50 26.04
CA GLY A 76 -1.16 20.58 26.83
C GLY A 76 0.19 21.06 26.28
N GLY A 77 0.52 22.32 26.56
CA GLY A 77 1.73 22.97 26.07
C GLY A 77 3.04 22.32 26.55
N ILE A 78 4.04 22.36 25.67
CA ILE A 78 5.44 22.01 25.92
C ILE A 78 6.27 23.24 25.53
N ASN A 79 6.89 23.88 26.52
CA ASN A 79 7.72 25.08 26.37
C ASN A 79 8.84 25.08 27.43
N PHE A 80 9.65 26.14 27.50
CA PHE A 80 10.77 26.27 28.43
C PHE A 80 10.35 26.28 29.91
N ALA A 81 9.12 26.70 30.22
CA ALA A 81 8.54 26.74 31.56
C ALA A 81 7.62 25.53 31.85
N ALA A 82 7.46 24.63 30.88
CA ALA A 82 6.54 23.50 30.98
C ALA A 82 7.21 22.28 31.64
N LYS A 83 6.37 21.31 32.04
CA LYS A 83 6.80 20.00 32.51
C LYS A 83 7.77 19.36 31.50
N PRO A 84 8.76 18.60 31.98
CA PRO A 84 9.70 17.91 31.09
C PRO A 84 8.94 17.01 30.11
N ALA A 85 9.50 16.87 28.91
CA ALA A 85 8.91 16.11 27.82
C ALA A 85 9.93 15.23 27.12
N TYR A 86 9.43 14.20 26.46
CA TYR A 86 10.18 13.32 25.58
C TYR A 86 9.76 13.51 24.13
N LYS A 87 10.72 13.25 23.24
CA LYS A 87 10.49 13.02 21.82
C LYS A 87 10.83 11.57 21.51
N CYS A 88 9.94 10.87 20.81
CA CYS A 88 10.29 9.57 20.22
C CYS A 88 11.19 9.79 19.00
N THR A 89 12.33 9.08 18.93
CA THR A 89 13.26 9.19 17.79
C THR A 89 12.75 8.51 16.54
N ASP A 90 11.82 7.57 16.69
CA ASP A 90 11.30 6.78 15.57
C ASP A 90 10.04 7.42 14.99
N CYS A 91 8.95 7.52 15.76
CA CYS A 91 7.67 8.02 15.26
C CYS A 91 7.52 9.54 15.36
N LEU A 92 8.49 10.24 15.96
CA LEU A 92 8.54 11.69 16.15
C LEU A 92 7.45 12.27 17.08
N GLN A 93 6.67 11.42 17.76
CA GLN A 93 5.68 11.88 18.73
C GLN A 93 6.33 12.54 19.94
N LEU A 94 5.64 13.55 20.47
CA LEU A 94 6.04 14.34 21.63
C LEU A 94 5.07 14.07 22.77
N ALA A 95 5.59 13.79 23.96
CA ALA A 95 4.76 13.61 25.15
C ALA A 95 5.46 14.17 26.38
N HIS A 96 4.72 14.74 27.33
CA HIS A 96 5.28 14.96 28.67
C HIS A 96 5.79 13.64 29.24
N VAL A 97 6.76 13.69 30.15
CA VAL A 97 7.28 12.51 30.85
C VAL A 97 6.15 11.68 31.48
N SER A 98 5.17 12.34 32.11
CA SER A 98 4.00 11.66 32.70
C SER A 98 2.97 11.17 31.68
N CYS A 99 3.06 11.61 30.43
CA CYS A 99 2.15 11.22 29.35
C CYS A 99 2.74 10.11 28.47
N SER A 100 4.06 9.91 28.46
CA SER A 100 4.71 8.94 27.58
C SER A 100 4.21 7.50 27.71
N PRO A 101 3.81 6.99 28.91
CA PRO A 101 3.27 5.63 29.01
C PRO A 101 1.90 5.46 28.33
N ARG A 102 1.22 6.56 28.00
CA ARG A 102 -0.10 6.57 27.34
C ARG A 102 0.00 6.73 25.82
N LEU A 103 1.20 6.87 25.26
CA LEU A 103 1.38 6.85 23.81
C LEU A 103 0.99 5.48 23.26
N LEU A 104 0.23 5.50 22.17
CA LEU A 104 -0.28 4.28 21.55
C LEU A 104 0.85 3.43 20.98
N LEU A 105 0.70 2.12 21.12
CA LEU A 105 1.50 1.12 20.40
C LEU A 105 0.75 0.70 19.13
N PRO A 106 1.49 0.32 18.06
CA PRO A 106 2.94 0.23 17.99
C PRO A 106 3.62 1.56 17.64
N CYS A 107 4.87 1.74 18.06
CA CYS A 107 5.69 2.83 17.55
C CYS A 107 6.19 2.51 16.15
N VAL A 108 5.70 3.20 15.11
CA VAL A 108 6.15 3.03 13.72
C VAL A 108 7.08 4.19 13.33
N PRO A 109 8.30 3.93 12.80
CA PRO A 109 9.19 4.98 12.35
C PRO A 109 8.54 5.88 11.28
N ARG A 110 8.71 7.18 11.41
CA ARG A 110 8.18 8.17 10.45
C ARG A 110 9.31 9.04 9.93
N SER A 111 9.30 9.28 8.63
CA SER A 111 10.11 10.34 8.05
C SER A 111 9.45 11.70 8.30
N MET A 112 10.24 12.75 8.48
CA MET A 112 9.72 14.12 8.52
C MET A 112 9.09 14.43 7.16
N VAL A 113 7.75 14.45 7.10
CA VAL A 113 7.04 14.92 5.92
C VAL A 113 7.04 16.44 5.96
N PHE A 114 7.90 17.07 5.16
CA PHE A 114 7.81 18.51 4.96
C PHE A 114 6.48 18.80 4.27
N PRO A 115 5.63 19.69 4.82
CA PRO A 115 4.41 20.08 4.15
C PRO A 115 4.79 20.66 2.79
N ARG A 116 4.42 19.96 1.70
CA ARG A 116 4.56 20.52 0.36
C ARG A 116 3.62 21.71 0.28
N THR A 117 4.06 22.77 -0.40
CA THR A 117 3.18 23.88 -0.80
C THR A 117 1.94 23.29 -1.47
N PRO A 118 0.72 23.70 -1.06
CA PRO A 118 -0.51 23.20 -1.64
C PRO A 118 -0.45 23.33 -3.17
N SER A 119 -0.79 22.25 -3.86
CA SER A 119 -1.00 22.29 -5.32
C SER A 119 -1.99 23.42 -5.66
N LYS A 120 -1.78 24.09 -6.80
CA LYS A 120 -2.69 25.14 -7.34
C LYS A 120 -4.16 24.69 -7.48
N ARG A 121 -4.45 23.39 -7.33
CA ARG A 121 -5.79 22.77 -7.35
C ARG A 121 -6.38 22.43 -5.98
N GLY A 122 -5.74 22.78 -4.87
CA GLY A 122 -6.29 22.63 -3.51
C GLY A 122 -6.38 21.19 -2.97
N VAL A 123 -6.16 20.16 -3.78
CA VAL A 123 -6.17 18.74 -3.35
C VAL A 123 -4.74 18.23 -3.17
N GLN A 124 -4.41 17.87 -1.93
CA GLN A 124 -3.14 17.20 -1.61
C GLN A 124 -3.21 15.75 -2.07
N ILE A 125 -2.29 15.36 -2.96
CA ILE A 125 -2.16 13.97 -3.44
C ILE A 125 -0.96 13.34 -2.74
N TYR A 126 -1.16 12.18 -2.14
CA TYR A 126 -0.12 11.48 -1.39
C TYR A 126 0.38 10.24 -2.12
N GLN A 127 1.67 9.93 -1.97
CA GLN A 127 2.26 8.66 -2.43
C GLN A 127 2.44 7.70 -1.25
N LEU A 128 2.34 6.40 -1.50
CA LEU A 128 2.46 5.37 -0.45
C LEU A 128 3.75 5.53 0.37
N GLN A 129 4.88 5.73 -0.33
CA GLN A 129 6.22 5.90 0.27
C GLN A 129 6.30 7.02 1.32
N GLU A 130 5.44 8.04 1.24
CA GLU A 130 5.42 9.16 2.19
C GLU A 130 4.97 8.73 3.59
N PHE A 131 4.27 7.58 3.68
CA PHE A 131 3.78 7.01 4.93
C PHE A 131 4.56 5.78 5.39
N CYS A 132 5.59 5.37 4.65
CA CYS A 132 6.36 4.16 4.96
C CYS A 132 7.67 4.51 5.69
N PRO A 133 8.13 3.65 6.61
CA PRO A 133 9.50 3.70 7.12
C PRO A 133 10.53 3.63 5.99
N SER A 134 11.69 4.24 6.19
CA SER A 134 12.80 4.22 5.21
C SER A 134 13.52 2.87 5.15
N THR A 135 13.33 2.02 6.16
CA THR A 135 13.88 0.65 6.21
C THR A 135 12.75 -0.38 6.25
N PRO A 136 13.00 -1.63 5.83
CA PRO A 136 11.99 -2.68 5.88
C PRO A 136 11.56 -3.05 7.32
N PRO A 137 10.33 -3.54 7.54
CA PRO A 137 9.17 -3.53 6.64
C PRO A 137 8.73 -2.13 6.20
N MET A 138 8.58 -1.88 4.90
CA MET A 138 8.14 -0.57 4.39
C MET A 138 6.60 -0.48 4.33
N ILE A 139 5.94 -0.73 5.46
CA ILE A 139 4.46 -0.72 5.56
C ILE A 139 3.99 0.68 5.96
N ALA A 140 2.96 1.19 5.29
CA ALA A 140 2.40 2.50 5.61
C ALA A 140 1.85 2.55 7.05
N TYR A 141 2.28 3.52 7.86
CA TYR A 141 1.87 3.59 9.26
C TYR A 141 0.35 3.73 9.47
N PRO A 142 -0.45 4.42 8.62
CA PRO A 142 -1.90 4.42 8.77
C PRO A 142 -2.50 3.01 8.65
N ILE A 143 -1.96 2.18 7.75
CA ILE A 143 -2.38 0.78 7.59
C ILE A 143 -2.02 -0.03 8.83
N ILE A 144 -0.80 0.12 9.37
CA ILE A 144 -0.39 -0.58 10.60
C ILE A 144 -1.34 -0.27 11.75
N HIS A 145 -1.57 1.02 12.05
CA HIS A 145 -2.38 1.40 13.20
C HIS A 145 -3.83 0.94 13.08
N CYS A 146 -4.44 1.10 11.90
CA CYS A 146 -5.80 0.62 11.68
C CYS A 146 -5.91 -0.90 11.79
N ILE A 147 -4.99 -1.66 11.18
CA ILE A 147 -5.03 -3.12 11.25
C ILE A 147 -4.81 -3.62 12.68
N VAL A 148 -3.85 -3.05 13.43
CA VAL A 148 -3.64 -3.44 14.83
C VAL A 148 -4.90 -3.19 15.67
N ASP A 149 -5.56 -2.05 15.49
CA ASP A 149 -6.83 -1.77 16.17
C ASP A 149 -7.93 -2.77 15.79
N LEU A 150 -8.08 -3.07 14.51
CA LEU A 150 -9.07 -4.03 14.00
C LEU A 150 -8.79 -5.46 14.46
N GLU A 151 -7.54 -5.87 14.53
CA GLU A 151 -7.19 -7.21 15.02
C GLU A 151 -7.46 -7.37 16.51
N ASN A 152 -7.27 -6.31 17.30
CA ASN A 152 -7.49 -6.34 18.74
C ASN A 152 -8.97 -6.46 19.15
N ARG A 153 -9.91 -5.98 18.33
CA ARG A 153 -11.34 -5.91 18.73
C ARG A 153 -12.37 -6.23 17.64
N GLY A 154 -11.94 -6.32 16.38
CA GLY A 154 -12.83 -6.29 15.23
C GLY A 154 -12.95 -7.60 14.46
N LEU A 155 -12.08 -8.60 14.67
CA LEU A 155 -12.05 -9.80 13.81
C LEU A 155 -13.36 -10.62 13.81
N SER A 156 -14.13 -10.60 14.90
CA SER A 156 -15.43 -11.29 15.00
C SER A 156 -16.61 -10.42 14.58
N ARG A 157 -16.39 -9.14 14.23
CA ARG A 157 -17.45 -8.20 13.85
C ARG A 157 -18.07 -8.61 12.51
N GLU A 158 -19.39 -8.85 12.53
CA GLU A 158 -20.12 -9.21 11.31
C GLU A 158 -19.95 -8.18 10.19
N GLY A 159 -19.58 -8.64 9.01
CA GLY A 159 -19.47 -7.80 7.83
C GLY A 159 -18.32 -6.79 7.87
N LEU A 160 -17.25 -7.04 8.64
CA LEU A 160 -16.06 -6.18 8.63
C LEU A 160 -15.56 -5.94 7.19
N TYR A 161 -15.22 -4.69 6.85
CA TYR A 161 -14.96 -4.18 5.48
C TYR A 161 -16.15 -4.12 4.52
N ARG A 162 -17.25 -4.85 4.77
CA ARG A 162 -18.49 -4.78 3.97
C ARG A 162 -19.42 -3.68 4.45
N VAL A 163 -19.65 -3.58 5.76
CA VAL A 163 -20.52 -2.57 6.37
C VAL A 163 -19.81 -1.21 6.37
N PRO A 164 -20.42 -0.15 5.79
CA PRO A 164 -19.78 1.15 5.72
C PRO A 164 -19.81 1.88 7.07
N GLY A 165 -18.73 2.59 7.37
CA GLY A 165 -18.65 3.52 8.49
C GLY A 165 -19.22 4.90 8.13
N ARG A 166 -19.38 5.76 9.15
CA ARG A 166 -19.84 7.14 8.94
C ARG A 166 -18.78 7.97 8.22
N LYS A 167 -19.14 8.55 7.06
CA LYS A 167 -18.19 9.15 6.12
C LYS A 167 -17.40 10.34 6.69
N ASP A 168 -18.07 11.18 7.47
CA ASP A 168 -17.49 12.31 8.21
C ASP A 168 -16.42 11.83 9.20
N HIS A 169 -16.71 10.78 9.95
CA HIS A 169 -15.75 10.16 10.87
C HIS A 169 -14.57 9.53 10.14
N VAL A 170 -14.84 8.78 9.05
CA VAL A 170 -13.78 8.19 8.21
C VAL A 170 -12.82 9.28 7.71
N GLN A 171 -13.35 10.39 7.19
CA GLN A 171 -12.52 11.46 6.66
C GLN A 171 -11.74 12.19 7.77
N SER A 172 -12.37 12.41 8.92
CA SER A 172 -11.72 13.02 10.09
C SER A 172 -10.53 12.20 10.57
N VAL A 173 -10.74 10.90 10.84
CA VAL A 173 -9.68 9.98 11.31
C VAL A 173 -8.56 9.84 10.28
N LEU A 174 -8.91 9.73 8.99
CA LEU A 174 -7.93 9.62 7.91
C LEU A 174 -7.08 10.89 7.77
N ASN A 175 -7.69 12.06 7.90
CA ASN A 175 -6.96 13.33 7.85
C ASN A 175 -5.99 13.43 9.03
N GLU A 176 -6.42 13.07 10.23
CA GLU A 176 -5.55 13.05 11.42
C GLU A 176 -4.36 12.10 11.23
N LEU A 177 -4.58 10.89 10.70
CA LEU A 177 -3.49 9.97 10.39
C LEU A 177 -2.50 10.53 9.35
N ARG A 178 -2.96 11.39 8.43
CA ARG A 178 -2.09 11.93 7.36
C ARG A 178 -1.26 13.13 7.81
N THR A 179 -1.83 14.00 8.65
CA THR A 179 -1.26 15.33 8.91
C THR A 179 -0.75 15.51 10.34
N SER A 180 -1.25 14.71 11.29
CA SER A 180 -0.87 14.83 12.69
C SER A 180 0.37 14.01 13.05
N ARG A 181 1.14 14.52 14.01
CA ARG A 181 2.16 13.71 14.69
C ARG A 181 1.52 12.64 15.56
N GLY A 182 0.48 13.01 16.30
CA GLY A 182 -0.33 12.11 17.10
C GLY A 182 -1.01 11.02 16.26
N ILE A 183 -1.36 9.92 16.92
CA ILE A 183 -2.24 8.89 16.36
C ILE A 183 -3.64 9.09 16.96
N PRO A 184 -4.70 9.15 16.14
CA PRO A 184 -6.06 9.23 16.65
C PRO A 184 -6.36 8.06 17.58
N LYS A 185 -7.26 8.29 18.54
CA LYS A 185 -7.77 7.22 19.40
C LYS A 185 -8.67 6.30 18.58
N LEU A 186 -8.09 5.29 17.94
CA LEU A 186 -8.84 4.35 17.08
C LEU A 186 -9.82 3.47 17.88
N HIS A 187 -9.45 3.12 19.12
CA HIS A 187 -10.25 2.25 19.99
C HIS A 187 -11.64 2.82 20.36
N ILE A 188 -11.83 4.15 20.28
CA ILE A 188 -13.14 4.78 20.52
C ILE A 188 -13.98 4.91 19.24
N GLN A 189 -13.41 4.61 18.06
CA GLN A 189 -14.12 4.67 16.80
C GLN A 189 -14.87 3.36 16.53
N GLU A 190 -15.96 3.42 15.78
CA GLU A 190 -16.64 2.22 15.29
C GLU A 190 -15.69 1.40 14.40
N THR A 191 -15.73 0.07 14.50
CA THR A 191 -14.87 -0.83 13.70
C THR A 191 -15.00 -0.60 12.20
N GLU A 192 -16.22 -0.28 11.75
CA GLU A 192 -16.60 0.02 10.38
C GLU A 192 -15.91 1.30 9.89
N VAL A 193 -15.78 2.31 10.76
CA VAL A 193 -15.04 3.54 10.47
C VAL A 193 -13.56 3.23 10.26
N VAL A 194 -12.93 2.45 11.16
CA VAL A 194 -11.50 2.10 11.04
C VAL A 194 -11.24 1.25 9.79
N ALA A 195 -12.13 0.31 9.46
CA ALA A 195 -12.06 -0.49 8.23
C ALA A 195 -12.20 0.38 6.97
N ASP A 196 -13.11 1.35 6.99
CA ASP A 196 -13.29 2.29 5.88
C ASP A 196 -12.12 3.28 5.74
N VAL A 197 -11.45 3.64 6.84
CA VAL A 197 -10.20 4.42 6.82
C VAL A 197 -9.11 3.67 6.06
N VAL A 198 -8.96 2.36 6.25
CA VAL A 198 -8.02 1.54 5.46
C VAL A 198 -8.36 1.63 3.96
N LYS A 199 -9.63 1.41 3.59
CA LYS A 199 -10.07 1.47 2.19
C LYS A 199 -9.87 2.86 1.58
N ALA A 200 -10.20 3.92 2.34
CA ALA A 200 -10.08 5.30 1.91
C ALA A 200 -8.61 5.72 1.78
N PHE A 201 -7.74 5.31 2.71
CA PHE A 201 -6.30 5.56 2.62
C PHE A 201 -5.74 5.02 1.30
N LEU A 202 -6.00 3.75 0.98
CA LEU A 202 -5.49 3.11 -0.23
C LEU A 202 -6.06 3.74 -1.51
N ARG A 203 -7.35 4.09 -1.51
CA ARG A 203 -8.04 4.68 -2.67
C ARG A 203 -7.57 6.09 -3.01
N ASP A 204 -7.18 6.87 -2.01
CA ASP A 204 -6.78 8.28 -2.16
C ASP A 204 -5.27 8.44 -2.50
N LEU A 205 -4.51 7.34 -2.54
CA LEU A 205 -3.13 7.37 -3.01
C LEU A 205 -3.07 7.82 -4.47
N ARG A 206 -1.97 8.47 -4.85
CA ARG A 206 -1.66 8.86 -6.23
C ARG A 206 -1.82 7.68 -7.19
N ASP A 207 -1.24 6.55 -6.81
CA ASP A 207 -1.30 5.29 -7.51
C ASP A 207 -1.86 4.22 -6.56
N PRO A 208 -2.71 3.30 -7.06
CA PRO A 208 -3.23 2.20 -6.25
C PRO A 208 -2.12 1.32 -5.69
N LEU A 209 -2.43 0.57 -4.63
CA LEU A 209 -1.47 -0.33 -3.97
C LEU A 209 -0.86 -1.34 -4.94
N ILE A 210 -1.65 -1.86 -5.88
CA ILE A 210 -1.14 -2.52 -7.09
C ILE A 210 -1.19 -1.49 -8.22
N PRO A 211 -0.02 -0.94 -8.63
CA PRO A 211 0.04 0.09 -9.66
C PRO A 211 -0.58 -0.37 -10.98
N LYS A 212 -1.10 0.58 -11.77
CA LYS A 212 -1.69 0.28 -13.08
C LYS A 212 -0.72 -0.46 -14.01
N SER A 213 0.57 -0.10 -13.96
CA SER A 213 1.66 -0.69 -14.72
C SER A 213 1.96 -2.16 -14.38
N SER A 214 1.44 -2.65 -13.25
CA SER A 214 1.63 -4.03 -12.80
C SER A 214 0.32 -4.82 -12.85
N ARG A 215 -0.80 -4.23 -13.28
CA ARG A 215 -2.12 -4.84 -13.13
C ARG A 215 -2.30 -6.05 -14.04
N GLU A 216 -1.78 -5.99 -15.26
CA GLU A 216 -1.98 -7.02 -16.27
C GLU A 216 -1.32 -8.34 -15.86
N GLU A 217 -0.19 -8.30 -15.16
CA GLU A 217 0.49 -9.47 -14.60
C GLU A 217 -0.40 -10.18 -13.58
N PHE A 218 -1.03 -9.43 -12.67
CA PHE A 218 -1.91 -9.98 -11.65
C PHE A 218 -3.17 -10.58 -12.26
N VAL A 219 -3.80 -9.88 -13.20
CA VAL A 219 -5.03 -10.36 -13.88
C VAL A 219 -4.73 -11.64 -14.66
N ARG A 220 -3.66 -11.67 -15.47
CA ARG A 220 -3.28 -12.87 -16.24
C ARG A 220 -2.96 -14.06 -15.32
N ALA A 221 -2.21 -13.83 -14.26
CA ALA A 221 -1.89 -14.88 -13.29
C ALA A 221 -3.15 -15.41 -12.58
N ALA A 222 -4.09 -14.53 -12.23
CA ALA A 222 -5.33 -14.91 -11.57
C ALA A 222 -6.35 -15.60 -12.50
N GLN A 223 -6.39 -15.25 -13.79
CA GLN A 223 -7.23 -15.92 -14.78
C GLN A 223 -6.80 -17.36 -15.04
N THR A 224 -5.48 -17.60 -14.99
CA THR A 224 -4.88 -18.92 -15.22
C THR A 224 -4.65 -19.71 -13.92
N ASP A 225 -5.11 -19.18 -12.78
CA ASP A 225 -4.89 -19.71 -11.43
C ASP A 225 -3.40 -20.04 -11.15
N ASN A 226 -2.48 -19.32 -11.81
CA ASN A 226 -1.04 -19.54 -11.74
C ASN A 226 -0.42 -18.85 -10.53
N ILE A 227 -0.35 -19.59 -9.42
CA ILE A 227 0.20 -19.14 -8.14
C ILE A 227 1.65 -18.66 -8.26
N LEU A 228 2.47 -19.31 -9.10
CA LEU A 228 3.87 -18.92 -9.28
C LEU A 228 3.98 -17.57 -9.99
N ALA A 229 3.22 -17.37 -11.07
CA ALA A 229 3.19 -16.09 -11.77
C ALA A 229 2.66 -14.95 -10.87
N LEU A 230 1.66 -15.25 -10.05
CA LEU A 230 1.12 -14.27 -9.10
C LEU A 230 2.14 -13.89 -8.02
N ASN A 231 2.93 -14.86 -7.55
CA ASN A 231 4.05 -14.61 -6.64
C ASN A 231 5.13 -13.73 -7.26
N VAL A 232 5.53 -14.01 -8.50
CA VAL A 232 6.49 -13.18 -9.22
C VAL A 232 5.97 -11.75 -9.34
N ALA A 233 4.70 -11.58 -9.71
CA ALA A 233 4.07 -10.26 -9.81
C ALA A 233 4.07 -9.48 -8.47
N ILE A 234 3.86 -10.17 -7.33
CA ILE A 234 3.97 -9.57 -6.00
C ILE A 234 5.42 -9.18 -5.68
N CYS A 235 6.39 -10.05 -6.00
CA CYS A 235 7.81 -9.79 -5.76
C CYS A 235 8.33 -8.58 -6.54
N ASP A 236 7.82 -8.39 -7.76
CA ASP A 236 8.18 -7.30 -8.68
C ASP A 236 7.58 -5.94 -8.29
N LEU A 237 6.64 -5.89 -7.35
CA LEU A 237 6.13 -4.63 -6.83
C LEU A 237 7.25 -3.83 -6.14
N PRO A 238 7.19 -2.48 -6.19
CA PRO A 238 8.02 -1.64 -5.33
C PRO A 238 7.89 -2.08 -3.87
N GLN A 239 9.00 -2.07 -3.13
CA GLN A 239 9.04 -2.61 -1.78
C GLN A 239 7.95 -2.06 -0.83
N PRO A 240 7.62 -0.75 -0.82
CA PRO A 240 6.51 -0.24 -0.01
C PRO A 240 5.15 -0.87 -0.36
N ASN A 241 4.90 -1.06 -1.66
CA ASN A 241 3.67 -1.67 -2.17
C ASN A 241 3.62 -3.14 -1.78
N ARG A 242 4.72 -3.88 -1.98
CA ARG A 242 4.83 -5.30 -1.64
C ARG A 242 4.64 -5.55 -0.15
N ASP A 243 5.36 -4.82 0.70
CA ASP A 243 5.30 -4.99 2.16
C ASP A 243 3.92 -4.61 2.70
N THR A 244 3.35 -3.50 2.22
CA THR A 244 1.98 -3.07 2.61
C THR A 244 0.91 -4.05 2.13
N LEU A 245 1.00 -4.54 0.89
CA LEU A 245 0.09 -5.56 0.36
C LEU A 245 0.17 -6.86 1.16
N SER A 246 1.38 -7.32 1.45
CA SER A 246 1.64 -8.52 2.24
C SER A 246 1.00 -8.43 3.62
N TYR A 247 1.23 -7.32 4.32
CA TYR A 247 0.66 -7.08 5.64
C TYR A 247 -0.88 -7.04 5.60
N LEU A 248 -1.45 -6.40 4.57
CA LEU A 248 -2.91 -6.37 4.36
C LEU A 248 -3.47 -7.77 4.06
N MET A 249 -2.84 -8.56 3.20
CA MET A 249 -3.31 -9.92 2.86
C MET A 249 -3.33 -10.84 4.09
N LEU A 250 -2.30 -10.76 4.94
CA LEU A 250 -2.25 -11.53 6.20
C LEU A 250 -3.40 -11.15 7.15
N HIS A 251 -3.69 -9.86 7.28
CA HIS A 251 -4.82 -9.38 8.08
C HIS A 251 -6.16 -9.91 7.55
N LEU A 252 -6.38 -9.80 6.23
CA LEU A 252 -7.61 -10.26 5.60
C LEU A 252 -7.81 -11.78 5.72
N GLN A 253 -6.72 -12.56 5.73
CA GLN A 253 -6.76 -14.00 6.01
C GLN A 253 -7.18 -14.31 7.45
N LYS A 254 -6.72 -13.53 8.43
CA LYS A 254 -7.18 -13.67 9.83
C LYS A 254 -8.68 -13.40 9.98
N ILE A 255 -9.23 -12.47 9.20
CA ILE A 255 -10.68 -12.23 9.16
C ILE A 255 -11.40 -13.46 8.59
N GLU A 256 -10.94 -14.00 7.46
CA GLU A 256 -11.58 -15.18 6.86
C GLU A 256 -11.53 -16.40 7.78
N ALA A 257 -10.46 -16.56 8.56
CA ALA A 257 -10.35 -17.63 9.55
C ALA A 257 -11.46 -17.60 10.62
N LEU A 258 -12.11 -16.44 10.84
CA LEU A 258 -13.26 -16.27 11.74
C LEU A 258 -14.60 -16.09 10.99
N LYS A 259 -14.70 -16.53 9.74
CA LYS A 259 -15.91 -16.39 8.90
C LYS A 259 -17.19 -16.93 9.53
N GLU A 260 -17.09 -17.93 10.40
CA GLU A 260 -18.27 -18.45 11.11
C GLU A 260 -18.91 -17.42 12.04
N LEU A 261 -18.11 -16.48 12.55
CA LEU A 261 -18.56 -15.37 13.39
C LEU A 261 -18.85 -14.12 12.55
N ASN A 262 -17.90 -13.69 11.74
CA ASN A 262 -17.99 -12.40 11.04
C ASN A 262 -18.67 -12.46 9.65
N LYS A 263 -18.96 -13.67 9.14
CA LYS A 263 -19.62 -13.93 7.84
C LYS A 263 -18.84 -13.43 6.60
N MET A 264 -17.54 -13.18 6.74
CA MET A 264 -16.66 -12.70 5.67
C MET A 264 -15.80 -13.82 5.09
N THR A 265 -16.24 -14.43 3.99
CA THR A 265 -15.44 -15.37 3.18
C THR A 265 -14.40 -14.63 2.33
N PHE A 266 -13.44 -15.36 1.74
CA PHE A 266 -12.48 -14.75 0.80
C PHE A 266 -13.17 -14.03 -0.36
N GLU A 267 -14.26 -14.57 -0.91
CA GLU A 267 -15.03 -13.95 -1.98
C GLU A 267 -15.66 -12.62 -1.53
N ASN A 268 -16.23 -12.59 -0.32
CA ASN A 268 -16.81 -11.37 0.24
C ASN A 268 -15.73 -10.31 0.51
N ILE A 269 -14.58 -10.72 1.07
CA ILE A 269 -13.46 -9.83 1.33
C ILE A 269 -12.89 -9.28 0.02
N ALA A 270 -12.67 -10.13 -0.98
CA ALA A 270 -12.13 -9.73 -2.29
C ALA A 270 -13.03 -8.68 -2.95
N ARG A 271 -14.35 -8.91 -2.96
CA ARG A 271 -15.34 -7.94 -3.49
C ARG A 271 -15.24 -6.58 -2.80
N CYS A 272 -15.09 -6.56 -1.48
CA CYS A 272 -15.00 -5.31 -0.72
C CYS A 272 -13.67 -4.56 -0.89
N MET A 273 -12.57 -5.29 -1.13
CA MET A 273 -11.20 -4.73 -1.10
C MET A 273 -10.58 -4.50 -2.48
N ALA A 274 -11.08 -5.14 -3.54
CA ALA A 274 -10.50 -5.06 -4.89
C ALA A 274 -10.31 -3.64 -5.39
N VAL A 275 -11.32 -2.78 -5.21
CA VAL A 275 -11.26 -1.38 -5.64
C VAL A 275 -10.23 -0.57 -4.85
N ALA A 276 -10.09 -0.83 -3.54
CA ALA A 276 -9.10 -0.14 -2.71
C ALA A 276 -7.67 -0.57 -3.07
N ILE A 277 -7.46 -1.85 -3.37
CA ILE A 277 -6.12 -2.41 -3.66
C ILE A 277 -5.67 -2.10 -5.09
N MET A 278 -6.55 -2.32 -6.07
CA MET A 278 -6.20 -2.26 -7.51
C MET A 278 -6.68 -0.97 -8.18
N GLY A 279 -7.33 -0.09 -7.43
CA GLY A 279 -7.88 1.17 -7.90
C GLY A 279 -9.21 1.03 -8.64
N GLN A 280 -9.89 2.16 -8.82
CA GLN A 280 -11.14 2.24 -9.58
C GLN A 280 -10.95 1.76 -11.03
N PRO A 281 -11.96 1.12 -11.66
CA PRO A 281 -11.96 0.97 -13.12
C PRO A 281 -11.89 2.36 -13.76
N ALA A 282 -11.32 2.44 -14.96
CA ALA A 282 -11.42 3.67 -15.73
C ALA A 282 -12.90 4.02 -15.93
N ARG A 283 -13.22 5.31 -16.14
CA ARG A 283 -14.58 5.70 -16.53
C ARG A 283 -14.84 5.13 -17.91
N GLU A 284 -15.43 3.94 -17.92
CA GLU A 284 -15.81 3.24 -19.13
C GLU A 284 -17.29 3.50 -19.38
N ARG A 285 -17.64 3.85 -20.62
CA ARG A 285 -19.04 4.07 -21.03
C ARG A 285 -19.76 2.74 -21.24
N ASP A 286 -18.99 1.71 -21.59
CA ASP A 286 -19.48 0.35 -21.70
C ASP A 286 -19.62 -0.30 -20.31
N ILE A 287 -20.86 -0.55 -19.92
CA ILE A 287 -21.22 -1.17 -18.63
C ILE A 287 -20.67 -2.60 -18.52
N GLN A 288 -20.67 -3.35 -19.63
CA GLN A 288 -20.22 -4.73 -19.65
C GLN A 288 -18.71 -4.79 -19.44
N LEU A 289 -17.95 -3.98 -20.19
CA LEU A 289 -16.51 -3.88 -20.02
C LEU A 289 -16.13 -3.40 -18.61
N ALA A 290 -16.85 -2.43 -18.05
CA ALA A 290 -16.63 -1.97 -16.67
C ALA A 290 -16.85 -3.09 -15.64
N SER A 291 -17.89 -3.90 -15.83
CA SER A 291 -18.22 -5.05 -14.98
C SER A 291 -17.16 -6.14 -15.08
N ASP A 292 -16.69 -6.46 -16.28
CA ASP A 292 -15.65 -7.47 -16.49
C ASP A 292 -14.32 -7.05 -15.84
N VAL A 293 -13.92 -5.79 -16.01
CA VAL A 293 -12.72 -5.24 -15.34
C VAL A 293 -12.85 -5.28 -13.81
N ALA A 294 -14.05 -5.04 -13.27
CA ALA A 294 -14.28 -5.15 -11.83
C ALA A 294 -14.10 -6.61 -11.37
N ARG A 295 -14.70 -7.56 -12.09
CA ARG A 295 -14.61 -9.00 -11.81
C ARG A 295 -13.18 -9.54 -11.89
N GLU A 296 -12.37 -9.07 -12.84
CA GLU A 296 -10.95 -9.43 -12.95
C GLU A 296 -10.12 -8.97 -11.75
N LYS A 297 -10.40 -7.75 -11.25
CA LYS A 297 -9.76 -7.23 -10.04
C LYS A 297 -10.17 -8.03 -8.80
N GLU A 298 -11.46 -8.34 -8.68
CA GLU A 298 -11.97 -9.20 -7.60
C GLU A 298 -11.30 -10.57 -7.63
N ARG A 299 -11.20 -11.20 -8.81
CA ARG A 299 -10.51 -12.49 -8.98
C ARG A 299 -9.04 -12.41 -8.61
N SER A 300 -8.36 -11.33 -8.96
CA SER A 300 -6.95 -11.12 -8.61
C SER A 300 -6.74 -11.06 -7.10
N VAL A 301 -7.57 -10.28 -6.39
CA VAL A 301 -7.51 -10.22 -4.91
C VAL A 301 -7.91 -11.54 -4.27
N LEU A 302 -8.93 -12.21 -4.79
CA LEU A 302 -9.35 -13.54 -4.32
C LEU A 302 -8.19 -14.55 -4.40
N GLN A 303 -7.46 -14.56 -5.52
CA GLN A 303 -6.37 -15.51 -5.67
C GLN A 303 -5.22 -15.20 -4.72
N MET A 304 -4.86 -13.92 -4.53
CA MET A 304 -3.86 -13.51 -3.54
C MET A 304 -4.24 -13.97 -2.12
N LEU A 305 -5.51 -13.84 -1.75
CA LEU A 305 -6.01 -14.31 -0.44
C LEU A 305 -5.89 -15.84 -0.29
N LYS A 306 -6.10 -16.60 -1.35
CA LYS A 306 -6.02 -18.08 -1.34
C LYS A 306 -4.58 -18.61 -1.30
N MET A 307 -3.59 -17.83 -1.78
CA MET A 307 -2.19 -18.27 -1.87
C MET A 307 -1.56 -18.71 -0.53
N SER A 308 -1.84 -18.01 0.56
CA SER A 308 -1.14 -18.25 1.84
C SER A 308 -1.77 -19.35 2.69
N SER A 309 -3.02 -19.74 2.38
CA SER A 309 -3.75 -20.79 3.11
C SER A 309 -3.15 -22.19 2.88
N ASN A 310 -2.41 -22.39 1.78
CA ASN A 310 -1.81 -23.68 1.41
C ASN A 310 -0.42 -23.95 2.02
N ASN A 311 0.05 -23.18 3.00
CA ASN A 311 1.38 -23.35 3.60
C ASN A 311 1.54 -24.57 4.55
N GLY A 312 0.59 -25.51 4.55
CA GLY A 312 0.64 -26.74 5.35
C GLY A 312 1.62 -27.82 4.87
N SER A 313 2.31 -27.65 3.73
CA SER A 313 3.05 -28.77 3.11
C SER A 313 4.29 -28.41 2.27
N ARG A 314 5.14 -27.48 2.71
CA ARG A 314 6.46 -27.25 2.05
C ARG A 314 7.67 -27.45 3.00
N PRO A 315 8.60 -28.36 2.67
CA PRO A 315 9.88 -28.49 3.35
C PRO A 315 10.97 -27.70 2.59
N SER A 316 11.11 -26.40 2.87
CA SER A 316 12.34 -25.61 2.59
C SER A 316 12.14 -24.18 3.08
N GLY A 317 13.11 -23.66 3.84
CA GLY A 317 13.01 -22.50 4.73
C GLY A 317 12.84 -21.09 4.14
N GLU A 318 12.19 -20.91 2.99
CA GLU A 318 11.82 -19.58 2.49
C GLU A 318 10.31 -19.35 2.62
N LYS A 319 9.92 -18.63 3.68
CA LYS A 319 8.54 -18.18 3.85
C LYS A 319 8.33 -16.91 3.00
N MET A 320 7.32 -16.96 2.14
CA MET A 320 6.87 -15.91 1.23
C MET A 320 6.53 -14.58 1.91
N PHE A 321 6.18 -14.63 3.19
CA PHE A 321 5.98 -13.46 4.04
C PHE A 321 6.99 -13.52 5.19
N PRO A 322 7.94 -12.56 5.28
CA PRO A 322 8.94 -12.54 6.36
C PRO A 322 8.34 -12.18 7.72
N TYR A 323 7.05 -11.82 7.79
CA TYR A 323 6.40 -11.34 8.99
C TYR A 323 5.65 -12.48 9.70
N ARG A 324 6.29 -13.09 10.70
CA ARG A 324 5.53 -13.81 11.74
C ARG A 324 4.85 -12.75 12.61
N LEU A 325 3.56 -12.55 12.41
CA LEU A 325 2.69 -11.96 13.43
C LEU A 325 2.02 -13.15 14.11
N ARG A 326 2.56 -13.53 15.28
CA ARG A 326 1.95 -14.56 16.11
C ARG A 326 0.72 -13.99 16.80
#